data_AF-A0A4Q1JXH4-F1
#
_entry.id   AF-A0A4Q1JXH4-F1
#
_cell.length_a   1.000
_cell.length_b   1.000
_cell.length_c   1.000
_cell.angle_alpha   90.00
_cell.angle_beta   90.00
_cell.angle_gamma   90.00
#
_symmetry.space_group_name_H-M   'P 1'
#
loop_
_entity.id
_entity.type
_entity.pdbx_description
1 polymer ?
#
loop_
_entity_poly.entity_id
_entity_poly.type
_entity_poly.pdbx_seq_one_letter_code
_entity_poly.pdbx_strand_id
1 'polypeptide(L)'
;MQTLTKVLSLDGQCQWTAHFERCLSEAEQLGCKGLDQGQLSALSGRVMSVFGGMGSFNDYAPFRSGRLIRGMESLDAISGQVYASALSLRVTGART
;
A
#
# COMPACT_ATOMS: atom_id res chain seq x y z
N MET A 1 5.22 -2.03 -3.03
CA MET A 1 3.81 -2.49 -3.04
C MET A 1 3.67 -3.99 -3.28
N GLN A 2 4.39 -4.59 -4.24
CA GLN A 2 4.39 -6.05 -4.47
C GLN A 2 4.70 -6.90 -3.22
N THR A 3 5.67 -6.50 -2.40
CA THR A 3 5.97 -7.21 -1.14
C THR A 3 4.81 -7.14 -0.15
N LEU A 4 4.13 -5.99 -0.08
CA LEU A 4 2.99 -5.80 0.83
C LEU A 4 1.82 -6.71 0.42
N THR A 5 1.47 -6.76 -0.86
CA THR A 5 0.37 -7.63 -1.33
C THR A 5 0.65 -9.11 -1.08
N LYS A 6 1.90 -9.54 -1.27
CA LYS A 6 2.34 -10.91 -0.92
C LYS A 6 2.19 -11.20 0.57
N VAL A 7 2.62 -10.29 1.44
CA VAL A 7 2.48 -10.48 2.90
C VAL A 7 1.02 -10.50 3.32
N LEU A 8 0.19 -9.59 2.82
CA LEU A 8 -1.24 -9.55 3.14
C LEU A 8 -1.98 -10.80 2.65
N SER A 9 -1.54 -11.41 1.54
CA SER A 9 -2.13 -12.65 1.01
C SER A 9 -1.93 -13.87 1.92
N LEU A 10 -1.00 -13.82 2.88
CA LEU A 10 -0.83 -14.86 3.91
C LEU A 10 -2.06 -14.94 4.83
N ASP A 11 -2.78 -13.83 4.98
CA ASP A 11 -4.08 -13.80 5.62
C ASP A 11 -5.19 -13.82 4.58
N GLY A 12 -5.74 -15.01 4.32
CA GLY A 12 -6.88 -15.21 3.42
C GLY A 12 -8.17 -14.46 3.79
N GLN A 13 -8.22 -13.77 4.93
CA GLN A 13 -9.33 -12.89 5.34
C GLN A 13 -8.95 -11.41 5.38
N CYS A 14 -7.75 -11.03 4.92
CA CYS A 14 -7.31 -9.64 4.93
C CYS A 14 -8.11 -8.80 3.94
N GLN A 15 -8.93 -7.89 4.46
CA GLN A 15 -9.73 -6.96 3.67
C GLN A 15 -8.91 -5.97 2.82
N TRP A 16 -7.64 -5.75 3.17
CA TRP A 16 -6.78 -4.75 2.54
C TRP A 16 -6.02 -5.29 1.32
N THR A 17 -5.94 -6.60 1.15
CA THR A 17 -5.21 -7.24 0.03
C THR A 17 -5.70 -6.70 -1.31
N ALA A 18 -7.01 -6.73 -1.56
CA ALA A 18 -7.60 -6.26 -2.81
C ALA A 18 -7.38 -4.75 -3.05
N HIS A 19 -7.29 -3.93 -2.00
CA HIS A 19 -6.99 -2.51 -2.13
C HIS A 19 -5.57 -2.28 -2.68
N PHE A 20 -4.58 -2.93 -2.05
CA PHE A 20 -3.18 -2.76 -2.46
C PHE A 20 -2.87 -3.44 -3.80
N GLU A 21 -3.55 -4.53 -4.15
CA GLU A 21 -3.46 -5.15 -5.49
C GLU A 21 -3.96 -4.21 -6.59
N ARG A 22 -5.09 -3.53 -6.37
CA ARG A 22 -5.59 -2.53 -7.33
C ARG A 22 -4.61 -1.37 -7.50
N CYS A 23 -4.06 -0.84 -6.41
CA CYS A 23 -3.06 0.22 -6.47
C CYS A 23 -1.79 -0.23 -7.19
N LEU A 24 -1.37 -1.48 -6.99
CA LEU A 24 -0.22 -2.06 -7.70
C LEU A 24 -0.49 -2.16 -9.21
N SER A 25 -1.67 -2.66 -9.60
CA SER A 25 -2.04 -2.76 -11.01
C SER A 25 -2.12 -1.38 -11.68
N GLU A 26 -2.65 -0.37 -10.98
CA GLU A 26 -2.68 1.02 -11.47
C GLU A 26 -1.25 1.56 -11.65
N ALA A 27 -0.35 1.32 -10.68
CA ALA A 27 1.06 1.71 -10.78
C ALA A 27 1.77 1.07 -11.99
N GLU A 28 1.53 -0.22 -12.24
CA GLU A 28 2.10 -0.95 -13.38
C GLU A 28 1.57 -0.40 -14.72
N GLN A 29 0.28 -0.06 -14.80
CA GLN A 29 -0.31 0.55 -16.00
C GLN A 29 0.24 1.95 -16.28
N LEU A 30 0.49 2.75 -15.23
CA LEU A 30 1.07 4.09 -15.36
C LEU A 30 2.54 4.02 -15.81
N GLY A 31 3.32 3.06 -15.29
CA GLY A 31 4.71 2.84 -15.72
C GLY A 31 4.86 2.58 -17.23
N CYS A 32 3.82 2.05 -17.87
CA CYS A 32 3.80 1.78 -19.31
C CYS A 32 3.43 3.01 -20.17
N LYS A 33 2.89 4.09 -19.61
CA LYS A 33 2.27 5.19 -20.39
C LYS A 33 2.97 6.55 -20.35
N GLY A 34 4.12 6.65 -19.68
CA GLY A 34 4.69 7.96 -19.35
C GLY A 34 3.89 8.61 -18.23
N LEU A 35 4.58 9.20 -17.25
CA LEU A 35 3.98 9.58 -15.98
C LEU A 35 3.63 11.06 -15.97
N ASP A 36 2.34 11.39 -15.81
CA ASP A 36 1.93 12.76 -15.45
C ASP A 36 1.84 12.91 -13.92
N GLN A 37 2.15 14.11 -13.41
CA GLN A 37 2.18 14.37 -11.96
C GLN A 37 0.80 14.26 -11.28
N GLY A 38 -0.28 14.54 -12.01
CA GLY A 38 -1.66 14.34 -11.55
C GLY A 38 -1.99 12.87 -11.33
N GLN A 39 -1.59 11.99 -12.24
CA GLN A 39 -1.70 10.53 -12.10
C GLN A 39 -0.90 10.00 -10.91
N LEU A 40 0.35 10.46 -10.76
CA LEU A 40 1.19 10.09 -9.61
C LEU A 40 0.57 10.55 -8.28
N SER A 41 0.01 11.76 -8.26
CA SER A 41 -0.67 12.31 -7.09
C SER A 41 -1.98 11.56 -6.78
N ALA A 42 -2.74 11.15 -7.80
CA ALA A 42 -3.96 10.36 -7.65
C ALA A 42 -3.66 8.95 -7.10
N LEU A 43 -2.66 8.26 -7.67
CA LEU A 43 -2.20 6.95 -7.17
C LEU A 43 -1.73 7.06 -5.72
N SER A 44 -0.91 8.06 -5.40
CA SER A 44 -0.49 8.34 -4.03
C SER A 44 -1.69 8.58 -3.09
N GLY A 45 -2.66 9.38 -3.54
CA GLY A 45 -3.93 9.61 -2.87
C GLY A 45 -4.66 8.32 -2.49
N ARG A 46 -4.82 7.42 -3.47
CA ARG A 46 -5.45 6.12 -3.26
C ARG A 46 -4.70 5.25 -2.26
N VAL A 47 -3.39 5.09 -2.41
CA VAL A 47 -2.58 4.26 -1.50
C VAL A 47 -2.68 4.76 -0.07
N MET A 48 -2.63 6.08 0.13
CA MET A 48 -2.63 6.68 1.46
C MET A 48 -4.03 6.77 2.09
N SER A 49 -5.11 6.57 1.32
CA SER A 49 -6.48 6.81 1.82
C SER A 49 -6.89 5.84 2.93
N VAL A 50 -6.21 4.69 3.04
CA VAL A 50 -6.49 3.66 4.05
C VAL A 50 -5.66 3.82 5.32
N PHE A 51 -4.70 4.74 5.39
CA PHE A 51 -3.79 4.89 6.54
C PHE A 51 -4.32 5.84 7.63
N GLY A 52 -5.54 6.39 7.48
CA GLY A 52 -6.10 7.35 8.45
C GLY A 52 -7.53 7.03 8.85
N GLY A 53 -7.91 7.44 10.06
CA GLY A 53 -9.27 7.27 10.61
C GLY A 53 -9.44 5.99 11.44
N MET A 54 -10.64 5.83 12.02
CA MET A 54 -11.02 4.64 12.78
C MET A 54 -11.31 3.48 11.84
N GLY A 55 -10.74 2.29 12.12
CA GLY A 55 -10.86 1.11 11.27
C GLY A 55 -9.93 1.17 10.05
N SER A 56 -8.86 1.96 10.15
CA SER A 56 -7.88 2.12 9.08
C SER A 56 -6.99 0.90 8.95
N PHE A 57 -6.15 0.88 7.91
CA PHE A 57 -5.11 -0.12 7.75
C PHE A 57 -4.11 -0.13 8.93
N ASN A 58 -3.91 0.98 9.63
CA ASN A 58 -3.04 1.01 10.82
C ASN A 58 -3.64 0.24 12.00
N ASP A 59 -4.96 0.01 12.00
CA ASP A 59 -5.64 -0.78 13.03
C ASP A 59 -5.60 -2.30 12.71
N TYR A 60 -5.10 -2.67 11.53
CA TYR A 60 -5.05 -4.07 11.12
C TYR A 60 -4.00 -4.86 11.93
N ALA A 61 -4.49 -5.83 12.70
CA ALA A 61 -3.67 -6.77 13.44
C ALA A 61 -3.67 -8.14 12.74
N PRO A 62 -2.54 -8.64 12.21
CA PRO A 62 -2.45 -9.91 11.49
C PRO A 62 -2.39 -11.12 12.44
N PHE A 63 -3.41 -11.28 13.29
CA PHE A 63 -3.50 -12.37 14.25
C PHE A 63 -4.58 -13.37 13.87
N ARG A 64 -4.25 -14.67 13.99
CA ARG A 64 -5.19 -15.78 13.85
C ARG A 64 -5.08 -16.67 15.08
N SER A 65 -6.21 -16.94 15.73
CA SER A 65 -6.27 -17.73 16.95
C SER A 65 -5.29 -17.25 18.03
N GLY A 66 -5.18 -15.92 18.20
CA GLY A 66 -4.33 -15.30 19.22
C GLY A 66 -2.82 -15.31 18.92
N ARG A 67 -2.42 -15.72 17.71
CA ARG A 67 -1.01 -15.72 17.29
C ARG A 67 -0.81 -14.89 16.03
N LEU A 68 0.35 -14.25 15.95
CA LEU A 68 0.79 -13.57 14.73
C LEU A 68 0.82 -14.59 13.57
N ILE A 69 0.25 -14.22 12.44
CA ILE A 69 0.31 -15.03 11.23
C ILE A 69 1.77 -15.10 10.76
N ARG A 70 2.30 -16.32 10.62
CA ARG A 70 3.69 -16.57 10.23
C ARG A 70 4.01 -15.88 8.90
N GLY A 71 5.11 -15.13 8.85
CA GLY A 71 5.55 -14.39 7.67
C GLY A 71 5.03 -12.95 7.60
N MET A 72 4.24 -12.51 8.59
CA MET A 72 3.72 -11.13 8.69
C MET A 72 4.47 -10.29 9.74
N GLU A 73 5.61 -10.76 10.26
CA GLU A 73 6.42 -10.08 11.29
C GLU A 73 6.93 -8.72 10.82
N SER A 74 7.17 -8.59 9.51
CA SER A 74 7.67 -7.35 8.89
C SER A 74 6.55 -6.46 8.33
N LEU A 75 5.27 -6.74 8.64
CA LEU A 75 4.15 -6.02 8.04
C LEU A 75 4.26 -4.50 8.24
N ASP A 76 4.54 -4.06 9.47
CA ASP A 76 4.67 -2.64 9.81
C ASP A 76 5.80 -1.94 9.04
N ALA A 77 6.97 -2.58 8.96
CA ALA A 77 8.09 -2.05 8.19
C ALA A 77 7.75 -1.94 6.69
N ILE A 78 7.09 -2.97 6.14
CA ILE A 78 6.71 -3.02 4.72
C ILE A 78 5.61 -2.00 4.41
N SER A 79 4.60 -1.86 5.26
CA SER A 79 3.53 -0.86 5.10
C SER A 79 4.09 0.56 5.19
N GLY A 80 4.99 0.83 6.14
CA GLY A 80 5.69 2.11 6.27
C GLY A 80 6.48 2.48 5.01
N GLN A 81 7.19 1.53 4.40
CA GLN A 81 7.89 1.75 3.13
C GLN A 81 6.94 2.07 1.98
N VAL A 82 5.78 1.40 1.92
CA VAL A 82 4.74 1.69 0.91
C VAL A 82 4.18 3.10 1.11
N TYR A 83 3.87 3.49 2.34
CA TYR A 83 3.41 4.84 2.66
C TYR A 83 4.43 5.91 2.26
N ALA A 84 5.70 5.72 2.66
CA ALA A 84 6.78 6.65 2.32
C ALA A 84 6.96 6.79 0.80
N SER A 85 6.93 5.66 0.08
CA SER A 85 7.02 5.66 -1.39
C SER A 85 5.85 6.41 -2.02
N ALA A 86 4.62 6.17 -1.54
CA ALA A 86 3.44 6.88 -2.02
C ALA A 86 3.53 8.38 -1.75
N LEU A 87 4.03 8.78 -0.59
CA LEU A 87 4.24 10.19 -0.26
C LEU A 87 5.23 10.85 -1.22
N SER A 88 6.34 10.17 -1.55
CA SER A 88 7.35 10.68 -2.50
C SER A 88 6.78 10.95 -3.90
N LEU A 89 5.80 10.17 -4.36
CA LEU A 89 5.14 10.39 -5.66
C LEU A 89 4.42 11.74 -5.76
N ARG A 90 3.98 12.32 -4.62
CA ARG A 90 3.38 13.67 -4.61
C ARG A 90 4.40 14.78 -4.79
N VAL A 91 5.65 14.54 -4.40
CA VAL A 91 6.70 15.56 -4.29
C VAL A 91 7.56 15.64 -5.55
N THR A 92 7.62 14.57 -6.36
CA THR A 92 8.46 14.50 -7.58
C THR A 92 8.05 15.44 -8.73
N GLY A 93 6.95 16.19 -8.60
CA GLY A 93 6.56 17.24 -9.56
C GLY A 93 7.26 18.60 -9.39
N ALA A 94 8.13 18.75 -8.39
CA ALA A 94 8.86 19.99 -8.10
C ALA A 94 10.37 19.88 -8.41
N ARG A 95 10.74 19.25 -9.53
CA ARG A 95 12.07 19.45 -10.12
C ARG A 95 11.94 20.34 -11.35
N THR A 96 12.32 21.60 -11.13
CA THR A 96 12.72 22.62 -12.12
C THR A 96 13.75 22.09 -13.11
#